data_AF-Q19G32-F1
#
_entry.id   AF-Q19G32-F1
#
_cell.length_a   1.000
_cell.length_b   1.000
_cell.length_c   1.000
_cell.angle_alpha   90.00
_cell.angle_beta   90.00
_cell.angle_gamma   90.00
#
_symmetry.space_group_name_H-M   'P 1'
#
loop_
_entity.id
_entity.type
_entity.pdbx_description
1 polymer ?
#
loop_
_entity_poly.entity_id
_entity_poly.type
_entity_poly.pdbx_seq_one_letter_code
_entity_poly.pdbx_strand_id
1 'polypeptide(L)'
;LRYLGIDGVSLNDIADFISKLRFLQTLDVSRYSIRETIDLRKLTSLRHVIGEFFGELLIGDTANLQTLRSISSASWNKLKPELLINLRDLEIYDTYKSKEGRASVSWASLTKLRNLRVLRLMANHGIYLSLKSEEAVRSMDVISSSLVSVTLDAITFGEDPMPFLQKMPRLEDLIFKNCDYWGG
;
A
#
# COMPACT_ATOMS: atom_id res chain seq x y z
N LEU A 1 -16.37 -18.56 -9.57
CA LEU A 1 -16.50 -17.15 -9.15
C LEU A 1 -15.17 -16.44 -9.35
N ARG A 2 -15.15 -15.24 -9.96
CA ARG A 2 -13.92 -14.46 -10.22
C ARG A 2 -13.83 -13.16 -9.42
N TYR A 3 -14.97 -12.61 -9.01
CA TYR A 3 -15.07 -11.40 -8.20
C TYR A 3 -15.91 -11.71 -6.97
N LEU A 4 -15.47 -11.22 -5.81
CA LEU A 4 -16.20 -11.29 -4.55
C LEU A 4 -16.10 -9.91 -3.90
N GLY A 5 -17.21 -9.21 -3.88
CA GLY A 5 -17.41 -8.00 -3.07
C GLY A 5 -18.20 -8.37 -1.83
N ILE A 6 -17.77 -7.90 -0.66
CA ILE A 6 -18.45 -8.15 0.60
C ILE A 6 -18.79 -6.81 1.22
N ASP A 7 -20.09 -6.62 1.41
CA ASP A 7 -20.70 -5.51 2.11
C ASP A 7 -21.68 -6.10 3.14
N GLY A 8 -21.71 -5.56 4.36
CA GLY A 8 -22.66 -5.94 5.41
C GLY A 8 -22.29 -7.07 6.39
N VAL A 9 -21.14 -7.77 6.31
CA VAL A 9 -20.85 -8.97 7.15
C VAL A 9 -19.42 -8.99 7.75
N SER A 10 -19.29 -9.46 9.01
CA SER A 10 -17.99 -9.68 9.67
C SER A 10 -17.16 -10.75 8.95
N LEU A 11 -15.89 -10.45 8.65
CA LEU A 11 -14.99 -11.32 7.89
C LEU A 11 -14.55 -12.60 8.62
N ASN A 12 -14.72 -12.68 9.94
CA ASN A 12 -14.33 -13.86 10.72
C ASN A 12 -15.06 -15.13 10.26
N ASP A 13 -16.31 -15.01 9.80
CA ASP A 13 -17.09 -16.13 9.24
C ASP A 13 -16.73 -16.42 7.76
N ILE A 14 -15.99 -15.52 7.12
CA ILE A 14 -15.83 -15.46 5.67
C ILE A 14 -14.52 -16.10 5.22
N ALA A 15 -13.48 -16.11 6.07
CA ALA A 15 -12.17 -16.68 5.76
C ALA A 15 -12.26 -18.14 5.26
N ASP A 16 -13.09 -18.96 5.92
CA ASP A 16 -13.29 -20.37 5.56
C ASP A 16 -13.93 -20.54 4.18
N PHE A 17 -14.90 -19.69 3.85
CA PHE A 17 -15.56 -19.69 2.54
C PHE A 17 -14.63 -19.14 1.44
N ILE A 18 -13.92 -18.05 1.71
CA ILE A 18 -12.98 -17.43 0.76
C ILE A 18 -11.93 -18.46 0.34
N SER A 19 -11.41 -19.25 1.28
CA SER A 19 -10.38 -20.26 1.02
C SER A 19 -10.76 -21.31 -0.05
N LYS A 20 -12.06 -21.49 -0.32
CA LYS A 20 -12.59 -22.43 -1.33
C LYS A 20 -12.64 -21.83 -2.73
N LEU A 21 -12.50 -20.51 -2.88
CA LEU A 21 -12.64 -19.78 -4.13
C LEU A 21 -11.34 -19.73 -4.94
N ARG A 22 -10.81 -20.89 -5.36
CA ARG A 22 -9.48 -20.99 -6.03
C ARG A 22 -9.33 -20.16 -7.31
N PHE A 23 -10.44 -19.82 -7.96
CA PHE A 23 -10.49 -19.01 -9.18
C PHE A 23 -10.78 -17.52 -8.91
N LEU A 24 -10.84 -17.10 -7.65
CA LEU A 24 -11.08 -15.72 -7.28
C LEU A 24 -9.91 -14.85 -7.77
N GLN A 25 -10.26 -13.76 -8.45
CA GLN A 25 -9.30 -12.80 -9.00
C GLN A 25 -9.38 -11.46 -8.28
N THR A 26 -10.56 -11.07 -7.81
CA THR A 26 -10.77 -9.83 -7.06
C THR A 26 -11.48 -10.13 -5.75
N LEU A 27 -10.88 -9.69 -4.66
CA LEU A 27 -11.50 -9.61 -3.34
C LEU A 27 -11.66 -8.13 -2.99
N ASP A 28 -12.89 -7.69 -2.78
CA ASP A 28 -13.23 -6.32 -2.38
C ASP A 28 -14.02 -6.35 -1.08
N VAL A 29 -13.40 -5.82 -0.02
CA VAL A 29 -13.89 -5.76 1.35
C VAL A 29 -13.71 -4.34 1.91
N SER A 30 -13.73 -3.34 1.03
CA SER A 30 -13.45 -1.91 1.29
C SER A 30 -14.30 -1.25 2.37
N ARG A 31 -15.41 -1.87 2.79
CA ARG A 31 -16.31 -1.33 3.81
C ARG A 31 -16.00 -1.85 5.22
N TYR A 32 -14.90 -2.57 5.39
CA TYR A 32 -14.50 -3.20 6.63
C TYR A 32 -13.06 -2.89 7.01
N SER A 33 -12.89 -2.36 8.22
CA SER A 33 -11.61 -2.34 8.91
C SER A 33 -11.29 -3.74 9.44
N ILE A 34 -10.48 -4.48 8.70
CA ILE A 34 -10.08 -5.85 9.02
C ILE A 34 -8.92 -5.81 9.99
N ARG A 35 -9.14 -6.23 11.23
CA ARG A 35 -8.11 -6.24 12.28
C ARG A 35 -7.54 -7.62 12.53
N GLU A 36 -8.22 -8.65 12.05
CA GLU A 36 -7.82 -10.05 12.17
C GLU A 36 -6.85 -10.47 11.04
N THR A 37 -6.23 -11.62 11.24
CA THR A 37 -5.37 -12.22 10.21
C THR A 37 -6.23 -12.81 9.10
N ILE A 38 -5.96 -12.41 7.85
CA ILE A 38 -6.60 -12.96 6.66
C ILE A 38 -5.59 -13.81 5.88
N ASP A 39 -5.91 -15.09 5.70
CA ASP A 39 -5.08 -16.01 4.91
C ASP A 39 -5.63 -16.17 3.48
N LEU A 40 -4.94 -15.55 2.53
CA LEU A 40 -5.25 -15.61 1.10
C LEU A 40 -4.29 -16.53 0.33
N ARG A 41 -3.40 -17.28 1.00
CA ARG A 41 -2.37 -18.10 0.32
C ARG A 41 -2.94 -19.17 -0.59
N LYS A 42 -4.16 -19.64 -0.33
CA LYS A 42 -4.88 -20.62 -1.16
C LYS A 42 -5.48 -20.02 -2.44
N LEU A 43 -5.53 -18.70 -2.57
CA LEU A 43 -6.11 -17.99 -3.70
C LEU A 43 -5.06 -17.72 -4.78
N THR A 44 -4.66 -18.76 -5.50
CA THR A 44 -3.57 -18.68 -6.48
C THR A 44 -3.90 -17.83 -7.72
N SER A 45 -5.19 -17.59 -8.00
CA SER A 45 -5.64 -16.76 -9.11
C SER A 45 -5.80 -15.27 -8.76
N LEU A 46 -5.51 -14.87 -7.52
CA LEU A 46 -5.81 -13.54 -7.00
C LEU A 46 -4.94 -12.47 -7.64
N ARG A 47 -5.57 -11.37 -8.05
CA ARG A 47 -4.94 -10.24 -8.73
C ARG A 47 -5.22 -8.92 -8.03
N HIS A 48 -6.38 -8.79 -7.41
CA HIS A 48 -6.83 -7.55 -6.80
C HIS A 48 -7.34 -7.82 -5.39
N VAL A 49 -6.76 -7.12 -4.43
CA VAL A 49 -7.17 -7.13 -3.02
C VAL A 49 -7.41 -5.69 -2.61
N ILE A 50 -8.66 -5.39 -2.26
CA ILE A 50 -9.12 -4.04 -1.92
C ILE A 50 -9.88 -4.14 -0.60
N GLY A 51 -9.52 -3.33 0.40
CA GLY A 51 -10.01 -3.50 1.76
C GLY A 51 -9.21 -2.66 2.74
N GLU A 52 -9.66 -2.50 3.98
CA GLU A 52 -8.87 -1.83 5.01
C GLU A 52 -8.17 -2.87 5.91
N PHE A 53 -6.95 -3.26 5.57
CA PHE A 53 -6.23 -4.35 6.25
C PHE A 53 -5.30 -3.82 7.35
N PHE A 54 -5.80 -3.78 8.59
CA PHE A 54 -5.02 -3.47 9.81
C PHE A 54 -4.40 -4.71 10.44
N GLY A 55 -5.06 -5.87 10.29
CA GLY A 55 -4.53 -7.17 10.71
C GLY A 55 -3.50 -7.73 9.73
N GLU A 56 -2.94 -8.88 10.06
CA GLU A 56 -1.96 -9.53 9.18
C GLU A 56 -2.63 -10.04 7.90
N LEU A 57 -2.01 -9.74 6.76
CA LEU A 57 -2.44 -10.25 5.47
C LEU A 57 -1.44 -11.29 4.98
N LEU A 58 -1.86 -12.54 4.80
CA LEU A 58 -0.99 -13.60 4.30
C LEU A 58 -1.31 -13.83 2.81
N ILE A 59 -0.36 -13.44 1.95
CA ILE A 59 -0.46 -13.65 0.50
C ILE A 59 0.46 -14.80 0.11
N GLY A 60 -0.01 -15.67 -0.79
CA GLY A 60 0.78 -16.79 -1.27
C GLY A 60 1.78 -16.35 -2.34
N ASP A 61 2.97 -16.96 -2.33
CA ASP A 61 4.07 -16.64 -3.25
C ASP A 61 3.71 -16.81 -4.75
N THR A 62 2.65 -17.56 -5.03
CA THR A 62 2.14 -17.79 -6.40
C THR A 62 1.13 -16.74 -6.87
N ALA A 63 0.70 -15.83 -5.99
CA ALA A 63 -0.29 -14.83 -6.33
C ALA A 63 0.30 -13.81 -7.32
N ASN A 64 -0.35 -13.67 -8.47
CA ASN A 64 -0.01 -12.64 -9.45
C ASN A 64 -0.73 -11.32 -9.09
N LEU A 65 -0.42 -10.81 -7.89
CA LEU A 65 -1.10 -9.64 -7.35
C LEU A 65 -0.70 -8.38 -8.11
N GLN A 66 -1.69 -7.66 -8.62
CA GLN A 66 -1.55 -6.44 -9.40
C GLN A 66 -2.03 -5.21 -8.64
N THR A 67 -3.00 -5.40 -7.74
CA THR A 67 -3.58 -4.34 -6.92
C THR A 67 -3.65 -4.78 -5.47
N LEU A 68 -3.08 -3.97 -4.59
CA LEU A 68 -3.23 -4.09 -3.14
C LEU A 68 -3.57 -2.71 -2.60
N ARG A 69 -4.80 -2.53 -2.15
CA ARG A 69 -5.26 -1.23 -1.65
C ARG A 69 -5.59 -1.27 -0.17
N SER A 70 -5.31 -0.15 0.50
CA SER A 70 -5.61 0.13 1.90
C SER A 70 -5.05 -0.91 2.88
N ILE A 71 -3.76 -1.26 2.74
CA ILE A 71 -3.02 -2.06 3.72
C ILE A 71 -2.34 -1.17 4.77
N SER A 72 -2.35 -1.56 6.05
CA SER A 72 -1.61 -0.81 7.07
C SER A 72 -0.09 -0.90 6.87
N SER A 73 0.65 0.14 7.23
CA SER A 73 2.12 0.16 7.22
C SER A 73 2.72 -1.01 7.99
N ALA A 74 2.14 -1.35 9.15
CA ALA A 74 2.56 -2.49 9.97
C ALA A 74 2.36 -3.84 9.27
N SER A 75 1.21 -4.03 8.60
CA SER A 75 0.93 -5.25 7.84
C SER A 75 1.78 -5.34 6.58
N TRP A 76 2.01 -4.22 5.89
CA TRP A 76 2.91 -4.14 4.74
C TRP A 76 4.33 -4.57 5.10
N ASN A 77 4.86 -4.10 6.23
CA ASN A 77 6.21 -4.45 6.68
C ASN A 77 6.39 -5.93 7.05
N LYS A 78 5.29 -6.67 7.29
CA LYS A 78 5.30 -8.13 7.54
C LYS A 78 5.19 -8.95 6.25
N LEU A 79 4.75 -8.34 5.15
CA LEU A 79 4.76 -8.98 3.84
C LEU A 79 6.20 -9.09 3.33
N LYS A 80 6.36 -9.87 2.25
CA LYS A 80 7.58 -9.95 1.46
C LYS A 80 7.35 -9.23 0.12
N PRO A 81 7.60 -7.90 0.04
CA PRO A 81 7.39 -7.12 -1.18
C PRO A 81 8.08 -7.70 -2.41
N GLU A 82 9.21 -8.39 -2.23
CA GLU A 82 9.96 -9.09 -3.27
C GLU A 82 9.18 -10.21 -3.98
N LEU A 83 8.09 -10.70 -3.39
CA LEU A 83 7.19 -11.66 -4.03
C LEU A 83 6.07 -10.98 -4.83
N LEU A 84 5.84 -9.69 -4.61
CA LEU A 84 4.78 -8.89 -5.24
C LEU A 84 5.30 -8.15 -6.48
N ILE A 85 6.15 -8.80 -7.29
CA ILE A 85 6.84 -8.19 -8.44
C ILE A 85 5.89 -7.66 -9.53
N ASN A 86 4.66 -8.16 -9.58
CA ASN A 86 3.63 -7.77 -10.55
C ASN A 86 2.72 -6.67 -10.04
N LEU A 87 2.95 -6.16 -8.82
CA LEU A 87 2.13 -5.12 -8.22
C LEU A 87 2.28 -3.80 -9.01
N ARG A 88 1.15 -3.22 -9.39
CA ARG A 88 1.06 -1.98 -10.18
C ARG A 88 0.34 -0.86 -9.46
N ASP A 89 -0.54 -1.21 -8.54
CA ASP A 89 -1.35 -0.27 -7.76
C ASP A 89 -1.24 -0.66 -6.29
N LEU A 90 -0.64 0.24 -5.50
CA LEU A 90 -0.42 0.07 -4.07
C LEU A 90 -0.99 1.26 -3.32
N GLU A 91 -1.77 1.00 -2.28
CA GLU A 91 -2.16 1.99 -1.30
C GLU A 91 -1.83 1.50 0.11
N ILE A 92 -0.99 2.26 0.80
CA ILE A 92 -0.60 2.00 2.18
C ILE A 92 -1.17 3.11 3.06
N TYR A 93 -1.77 2.71 4.17
CA TYR A 93 -2.23 3.61 5.21
C TYR A 93 -1.34 3.49 6.45
N ASP A 94 -0.92 4.61 7.03
CA ASP A 94 -0.14 4.65 8.26
C ASP A 94 -0.94 5.24 9.44
N THR A 95 -1.43 4.38 10.33
CA THR A 95 -2.15 4.81 11.55
C THR A 95 -1.23 5.14 12.71
N TYR A 96 0.01 4.64 12.70
CA TYR A 96 0.81 4.57 13.90
C TYR A 96 1.72 5.79 14.01
N LYS A 97 1.40 6.70 14.94
CA LYS A 97 2.39 7.67 15.42
C LYS A 97 3.46 6.90 16.19
N SER A 98 4.58 6.60 15.54
CA SER A 98 5.78 6.15 16.24
C SER A 98 6.14 7.17 17.33
N LYS A 99 6.90 6.76 18.35
CA LYS A 99 7.37 7.70 19.40
C LYS A 99 8.15 8.90 18.84
N GLU A 100 8.63 8.79 17.60
CA GLU A 100 9.36 9.81 16.84
C GLU A 100 8.49 10.55 15.80
N GLY A 101 7.20 10.20 15.67
CA GLY A 101 6.26 10.82 14.72
C GLY A 101 6.52 10.49 13.25
N ARG A 102 7.45 9.59 12.92
CA ARG A 102 7.78 9.23 11.54
C ARG A 102 6.86 8.15 10.98
N ALA A 103 6.61 8.23 9.68
CA ALA A 103 5.94 7.16 8.94
C ALA A 103 6.71 5.85 9.10
N SER A 104 5.98 4.78 9.39
CA SER A 104 6.44 3.40 9.53
C SER A 104 6.75 2.73 8.19
N VAL A 105 6.40 3.34 7.06
CA VAL A 105 6.64 2.76 5.74
C VAL A 105 8.11 2.89 5.37
N SER A 106 8.83 1.77 5.30
CA SER A 106 10.21 1.75 4.81
C SER A 106 10.22 1.93 3.29
N TRP A 107 10.93 2.94 2.81
CA TRP A 107 11.11 3.17 1.38
C TRP A 107 11.86 2.01 0.71
N ALA A 108 12.79 1.37 1.42
CA ALA A 108 13.53 0.22 0.89
C ALA A 108 12.60 -0.93 0.43
N SER A 109 11.46 -1.12 1.11
CA SER A 109 10.47 -2.13 0.75
C SER A 109 9.85 -1.90 -0.64
N LEU A 110 9.71 -0.64 -1.06
CA LEU A 110 9.11 -0.27 -2.35
C LEU A 110 10.06 -0.52 -3.52
N THR A 111 11.38 -0.55 -3.28
CA THR A 111 12.38 -0.78 -4.35
C THR A 111 12.24 -2.12 -5.07
N LYS A 112 11.55 -3.08 -4.44
CA LYS A 112 11.26 -4.38 -5.04
C LYS A 112 10.15 -4.30 -6.10
N LEU A 113 9.34 -3.26 -6.05
CA LEU A 113 8.12 -3.08 -6.87
C LEU A 113 8.41 -2.29 -8.15
N ARG A 114 9.26 -2.83 -9.02
CA ARG A 114 9.71 -2.12 -10.25
C ARG A 114 8.58 -1.82 -11.24
N ASN A 115 7.48 -2.56 -11.17
CA ASN A 115 6.31 -2.38 -12.03
C ASN A 115 5.23 -1.48 -11.41
N LEU A 116 5.51 -0.86 -10.26
CA LEU A 116 4.56 -0.01 -9.57
C LEU A 116 4.27 1.24 -10.40
N ARG A 117 2.99 1.49 -10.70
CA ARG A 117 2.54 2.65 -11.48
C ARG A 117 1.79 3.65 -10.63
N VAL A 118 1.06 3.18 -9.64
CA VAL A 118 0.24 4.00 -8.76
C VAL A 118 0.63 3.74 -7.32
N LEU A 119 1.04 4.79 -6.63
CA LEU A 119 1.36 4.77 -5.21
C LEU A 119 0.44 5.75 -4.48
N ARG A 120 -0.29 5.25 -3.49
CA ARG A 120 -1.04 6.07 -2.54
C ARG A 120 -0.47 5.84 -1.15
N LEU A 121 -0.03 6.91 -0.51
CA LEU A 121 0.37 6.90 0.89
C LEU A 121 -0.62 7.77 1.65
N MET A 122 -1.31 7.17 2.60
CA MET A 122 -2.22 7.86 3.50
C MET A 122 -1.66 7.76 4.92
N ALA A 123 -1.77 8.81 5.71
CA ALA A 123 -1.33 8.81 7.08
C ALA A 123 -2.35 9.51 8.00
N ASN A 124 -2.13 9.46 9.30
CA ASN A 124 -2.79 10.36 10.25
C ASN A 124 -2.02 11.69 10.34
N HIS A 125 -2.73 12.81 10.48
CA HIS A 125 -2.14 14.15 10.67
C HIS A 125 -1.04 14.15 11.75
N GLY A 126 0.12 14.72 11.40
CA GLY A 126 1.31 14.74 12.26
C GLY A 126 2.19 13.49 12.15
N ILE A 127 1.99 12.65 11.13
CA ILE A 127 2.98 11.65 10.70
C ILE A 127 3.86 12.27 9.61
N TYR A 128 5.16 12.25 9.86
CA TYR A 128 6.17 12.82 8.97
C TYR A 128 6.66 11.80 7.94
N LEU A 129 6.57 12.14 6.66
CA LEU A 129 7.32 11.47 5.60
C LEU A 129 8.61 12.24 5.33
N SER A 130 9.75 11.60 5.61
CA SER A 130 11.06 12.13 5.22
C SER A 130 11.40 11.64 3.80
N LEU A 131 11.56 12.58 2.88
CA LEU A 131 11.87 12.33 1.47
C LEU A 131 13.36 12.57 1.18
N LYS A 132 14.06 13.38 1.99
CA LYS A 132 15.52 13.61 1.90
C LYS A 132 16.39 12.53 2.54
N SER A 133 15.82 11.53 3.23
CA SER A 133 16.64 10.47 3.82
C SER A 133 17.38 9.70 2.71
N GLU A 134 18.62 9.28 2.98
CA GLU A 134 19.41 8.54 1.99
C GLU A 134 18.69 7.27 1.49
N GLU A 135 17.95 6.61 2.39
CA GLU A 135 17.09 5.47 2.05
C GLU A 135 15.96 5.87 1.10
N ALA A 136 15.26 6.98 1.36
CA ALA A 136 14.19 7.49 0.50
C ALA A 136 14.73 7.78 -0.90
N VAL A 137 15.82 8.56 -1.00
CA VAL A 137 16.42 8.94 -2.29
C VAL A 137 16.78 7.70 -3.11
N ARG A 138 17.55 6.77 -2.52
CA ARG A 138 17.95 5.53 -3.19
C ARG A 138 16.74 4.69 -3.62
N SER A 139 15.68 4.69 -2.82
CA SER A 139 14.50 3.90 -3.13
C SER A 139 13.66 4.51 -4.24
N MET A 140 13.53 5.84 -4.24
CA MET A 140 12.83 6.60 -5.27
C MET A 140 13.53 6.42 -6.61
N ASP A 141 14.86 6.42 -6.66
CA ASP A 141 15.61 6.21 -7.91
C ASP A 141 15.21 4.89 -8.60
N VAL A 142 14.85 3.86 -7.82
CA VAL A 142 14.44 2.56 -8.37
C VAL A 142 13.02 2.58 -8.94
N ILE A 143 12.06 3.18 -8.25
CA ILE A 143 10.64 3.15 -8.64
C ILE A 143 10.20 4.36 -9.47
N SER A 144 11.01 5.42 -9.54
CA SER A 144 10.70 6.67 -10.26
C SER A 144 10.42 6.44 -11.74
N SER A 145 11.09 5.46 -12.35
CA SER A 145 10.97 5.17 -13.79
C SER A 145 9.62 4.56 -14.20
N SER A 146 8.84 4.03 -13.25
CA SER A 146 7.56 3.35 -13.52
C SER A 146 6.34 4.05 -12.93
N LEU A 147 6.51 4.89 -11.92
CA LEU A 147 5.41 5.64 -11.31
C LEU A 147 4.80 6.66 -12.27
N VAL A 148 3.47 6.62 -12.35
CA VAL A 148 2.62 7.50 -13.16
C VAL A 148 1.70 8.35 -12.28
N SER A 149 1.31 7.83 -11.11
CA SER A 149 0.42 8.52 -10.19
C SER A 149 0.90 8.37 -8.76
N VAL A 150 1.00 9.50 -8.06
CA VAL A 150 1.31 9.57 -6.64
C VAL A 150 0.22 10.36 -5.92
N THR A 151 -0.40 9.73 -4.92
CA THR A 151 -1.33 10.40 -4.00
C THR A 151 -0.75 10.37 -2.60
N LEU A 152 -0.68 11.53 -1.97
CA LEU A 152 -0.25 11.71 -0.60
C LEU A 152 -1.44 12.32 0.17
N ASP A 153 -1.94 11.62 1.18
CA ASP A 153 -3.11 12.03 1.96
C ASP A 153 -2.82 12.12 3.46
N ALA A 154 -3.19 13.25 4.07
CA ALA A 154 -3.02 13.53 5.50
C ALA A 154 -1.59 13.36 6.01
N ILE A 155 -0.62 13.71 5.15
CA ILE A 155 0.82 13.68 5.44
C ILE A 155 1.30 15.06 5.85
N THR A 156 2.19 15.11 6.85
CA THR A 156 2.92 16.33 7.22
C THR A 156 4.32 16.32 6.61
N PHE A 157 4.62 17.32 5.79
CA PHE A 157 5.93 17.52 5.18
C PHE A 157 6.77 18.46 6.05
N GLY A 158 7.93 17.98 6.50
CA GLY A 158 8.95 18.81 7.15
C GLY A 158 9.84 19.57 6.19
N GLU A 159 9.74 19.28 4.88
CA GLU A 159 10.59 19.80 3.82
C GLU A 159 9.84 19.81 2.50
N ASP A 160 10.29 20.64 1.55
CA ASP A 160 9.65 20.70 0.23
C ASP A 160 9.77 19.33 -0.48
N PRO A 161 8.66 18.66 -0.82
CA PRO A 161 8.67 17.38 -1.51
C PRO A 161 8.97 17.50 -3.01
N MET A 162 8.84 18.69 -3.61
CA MET A 162 8.92 18.89 -5.05
C MET A 162 10.29 18.53 -5.67
N PRO A 163 11.45 18.82 -5.04
CA PRO A 163 12.75 18.37 -5.53
C PRO A 163 12.87 16.86 -5.75
N PHE A 164 12.07 16.07 -5.03
CA PHE A 164 11.99 14.62 -5.16
C PHE A 164 10.97 14.22 -6.22
N LEU A 165 9.75 14.74 -6.11
CA LEU A 165 8.63 14.32 -6.95
C LEU A 165 8.80 14.75 -8.42
N GLN A 166 9.42 15.91 -8.68
CA GLN A 166 9.65 16.42 -10.04
C GLN A 166 10.65 15.58 -10.87
N LYS A 167 11.44 14.72 -10.21
CA LYS A 167 12.43 13.86 -10.88
C LYS A 167 11.81 12.61 -11.49
N MET A 168 10.51 12.37 -11.30
CA MET A 168 9.82 11.21 -11.83
C MET A 168 9.47 11.42 -13.32
N PRO A 169 10.13 10.73 -14.27
CA PRO A 169 10.02 11.02 -15.70
C PRO A 169 8.66 10.68 -16.32
N ARG A 170 7.82 9.90 -15.64
CA ARG A 170 6.50 9.44 -16.11
C ARG A 170 5.34 9.89 -15.24
N LEU A 171 5.60 10.74 -14.24
CA LEU A 171 4.56 11.18 -13.32
C LEU A 171 3.59 12.11 -14.07
N GLU A 172 2.34 11.66 -14.17
CA GLU A 172 1.23 12.39 -14.80
C GLU A 172 0.32 12.99 -13.73
N ASP A 173 0.05 12.22 -12.66
CA ASP A 173 -0.83 12.64 -11.57
C ASP A 173 -0.04 12.79 -10.26
N LEU A 174 -0.07 14.01 -9.71
CA LEU A 174 0.39 14.29 -8.35
C LEU A 174 -0.74 14.92 -7.54
N ILE A 175 -1.19 14.21 -6.51
CA ILE A 175 -2.34 14.61 -5.69
C ILE A 175 -1.92 14.72 -4.23
N PHE A 176 -2.06 15.92 -3.65
CA PHE A 176 -1.98 16.14 -2.21
C PHE A 176 -3.39 16.32 -1.64
N LYS A 177 -3.74 15.56 -0.61
CA LYS A 177 -5.02 15.65 0.10
C LYS A 177 -4.76 15.90 1.57
N ASN A 178 -5.38 16.91 2.16
CA ASN A 178 -5.27 17.20 3.59
C ASN A 178 -3.81 17.24 4.11
N CYS A 179 -2.85 17.61 3.25
CA CYS A 179 -1.44 17.62 3.63
C CYS A 179 -1.06 18.95 4.27
N ASP A 180 -0.15 18.88 5.24
CA ASP A 180 0.40 20.05 5.93
C ASP A 180 1.87 20.23 5.54
N TYR A 181 2.30 21.48 5.35
CA TYR A 181 3.70 21.83 5.12
C TYR A 181 4.20 22.72 6.25
N TRP A 182 5.26 22.28 6.93
CA TRP A 182 5.83 22.98 8.10
C TRP A 182 7.24 23.52 7.82
N GLY A 183 7.71 23.44 6.57
CA GLY A 183 9.01 23.99 6.18
C GLY A 183 8.96 25.51 6.07
N GLY A 184 9.82 26.18 6.83
CA GLY A 184 10.24 27.56 6.63
C GLY A 184 11.67 27.60 6.14
#